data_AF-A0AAV0MVG6-F1
#
_entry.id   AF-A0AAV0MVG6-F1
#
_cell.length_a   1.000
_cell.length_b   1.000
_cell.length_c   1.000
_cell.angle_alpha   90.00
_cell.angle_beta   90.00
_cell.angle_gamma   90.00
#
_symmetry.space_group_name_H-M   'P 1'
#
loop_
_entity.id
_entity.type
_entity.pdbx_description
1 polymer ?
#
loop_
_entity_poly.entity_id
_entity_poly.type
_entity_poly.pdbx_seq_one_letter_code
_entity_poly.pdbx_strand_id
1 'polypeptide(L)'
;MVCDDDTLVLVDNLVEVLNKFDHTKYHYIGGNSECVKSNADLSFDMAYGGAGYALSWPLVEALSSKIEGCIERYPHLFVSDHMAQSCLAEIGVAVAHQKGIHQIDLHGDISGFLSTHPQAPLLTLHHFDTIEPIFPSMDRPEAIQHLMKAAEVDQSRLAQQTICYHRESNWSVSVSWGYSAYIYENIIPRSTLIKPLETFQPWIINTSYPAFMFNTRRPNDDACESPHVFFFQSLDKDWKKNDNASAAVVGDQQVVTTYARKWPANLRPCELAGNHSSSLVDEIRVVSRTRARKMVSLDPLLHMFL
;
A
#
# COMPACT_ATOMS: atom_id res chain seq x y z
N MET A 1 -0.20 0.82 19.44
CA MET A 1 0.66 1.15 18.28
C MET A 1 1.35 2.45 18.58
N VAL A 2 2.63 2.54 18.25
CA VAL A 2 3.44 3.77 18.29
C VAL A 2 3.67 4.16 16.83
N CYS A 3 3.51 5.44 16.49
CA CYS A 3 3.78 6.00 15.15
C CYS A 3 4.02 7.50 15.27
N ASP A 4 4.58 8.11 14.22
CA ASP A 4 4.79 9.54 14.14
C ASP A 4 3.50 10.28 13.76
N ASP A 5 3.46 11.61 13.95
CA ASP A 5 2.27 12.46 13.77
C ASP A 5 1.95 12.79 12.30
N ASP A 6 2.83 12.40 11.38
CA ASP A 6 2.73 12.51 9.92
C ASP A 6 2.34 11.18 9.23
N THR A 7 1.96 10.17 10.02
CA THR A 7 1.69 8.82 9.54
C THR A 7 0.21 8.57 9.41
N LEU A 8 -0.24 8.18 8.21
CA LEU A 8 -1.60 7.75 7.98
C LEU A 8 -1.79 6.32 8.51
N VAL A 9 -2.80 6.11 9.36
CA VAL A 9 -3.12 4.79 9.93
C VAL A 9 -4.48 4.29 9.46
N LEU A 10 -4.49 3.11 8.84
CA LEU A 10 -5.68 2.44 8.30
C LEU A 10 -6.22 1.51 9.39
N VAL A 11 -7.04 2.07 10.29
CA VAL A 11 -7.43 1.43 11.56
C VAL A 11 -8.21 0.12 11.39
N ASP A 12 -9.15 0.03 10.44
CA ASP A 12 -9.92 -1.20 10.21
C ASP A 12 -8.99 -2.36 9.81
N ASN A 13 -8.04 -2.10 8.90
CA ASN A 13 -7.02 -3.05 8.47
C ASN A 13 -6.06 -3.40 9.61
N LEU A 14 -5.64 -2.40 10.39
CA LEU A 14 -4.77 -2.60 11.54
C LEU A 14 -5.40 -3.56 12.54
N VAL A 15 -6.66 -3.34 12.92
CA VAL A 15 -7.39 -4.22 13.85
C VAL A 15 -7.50 -5.63 13.27
N GLU A 16 -7.85 -5.78 11.97
CA GLU A 16 -7.96 -7.10 11.34
C GLU A 16 -6.62 -7.86 11.33
N VAL A 17 -5.51 -7.18 11.05
CA VAL A 17 -4.18 -7.80 11.06
C VAL A 17 -3.75 -8.15 12.48
N LEU A 18 -3.90 -7.25 13.44
CA LEU A 18 -3.52 -7.49 14.84
C LEU A 18 -4.35 -8.59 15.50
N ASN A 19 -5.61 -8.78 15.10
CA ASN A 19 -6.48 -9.85 15.61
C ASN A 19 -5.97 -11.28 15.26
N LYS A 20 -4.98 -11.40 14.36
CA LYS A 20 -4.34 -12.68 14.03
C LYS A 20 -3.29 -13.11 15.07
N PHE A 21 -2.92 -12.21 15.98
CA PHE A 21 -1.91 -12.43 17.00
C PHE A 21 -2.57 -12.68 18.36
N ASP A 22 -2.08 -13.66 19.10
CA ASP A 22 -2.54 -13.90 20.47
C ASP A 22 -2.01 -12.79 21.38
N HIS A 23 -2.87 -11.83 21.71
CA HIS A 23 -2.52 -10.67 22.52
C HIS A 23 -1.93 -11.00 23.91
N THR A 24 -2.00 -12.26 24.38
CA THR A 24 -1.40 -12.72 25.64
C THR A 24 0.07 -13.12 25.50
N LYS A 25 0.60 -13.18 24.28
CA LYS A 25 2.00 -13.50 23.98
C LYS A 25 2.78 -12.24 23.65
N TYR A 26 4.10 -12.38 23.60
CA TYR A 26 4.98 -11.31 23.16
C TYR A 26 4.94 -11.15 21.65
N HIS A 27 4.51 -9.98 21.22
CA HIS A 27 4.47 -9.59 19.81
C HIS A 27 5.08 -8.21 19.63
N TYR A 28 6.08 -8.14 18.75
CA TYR A 28 6.61 -6.93 18.17
C TYR A 28 6.31 -6.97 16.67
N ILE A 29 5.46 -6.06 16.18
CA ILE A 29 4.88 -6.11 14.84
C ILE A 29 5.12 -4.76 14.17
N GLY A 30 5.70 -4.73 12.97
CA GLY A 30 5.98 -3.46 12.29
C GLY A 30 6.48 -3.64 10.88
N GLY A 31 7.17 -2.65 10.32
CA GLY A 31 7.68 -2.65 8.94
C GLY A 31 9.11 -2.14 8.85
N ASN A 32 9.81 -2.57 7.80
CA ASN A 32 11.13 -2.05 7.44
C ASN A 32 11.00 -0.79 6.59
N SER A 33 12.11 -0.09 6.43
CA SER A 33 12.21 0.98 5.45
C SER A 33 12.27 0.42 4.02
N GLU A 34 11.67 1.11 3.07
CA GLU A 34 11.82 0.84 1.64
C GLU A 34 13.26 1.09 1.13
N CYS A 35 14.07 1.84 1.88
CA CYS A 35 15.45 2.21 1.56
C CYS A 35 16.44 1.19 2.15
N VAL A 36 17.25 0.54 1.31
CA VAL A 36 18.24 -0.47 1.78
C VAL A 36 19.26 0.17 2.73
N LYS A 37 19.72 1.38 2.42
CA LYS A 37 20.74 2.06 3.22
C LYS A 37 20.22 2.40 4.62
N SER A 38 18.96 2.83 4.76
CA SER A 38 18.35 3.05 6.07
C SER A 38 18.39 1.77 6.91
N ASN A 39 18.00 0.62 6.33
CA ASN A 39 18.00 -0.67 7.04
C ASN A 39 19.43 -1.15 7.36
N ALA A 40 20.39 -0.91 6.46
CA ALA A 40 21.78 -1.29 6.66
C ALA A 40 22.49 -0.44 7.74
N ASP A 41 22.12 0.84 7.88
CA ASP A 41 22.67 1.73 8.90
C ASP A 41 22.05 1.52 10.28
N LEU A 42 20.76 1.20 10.32
CA LEU A 42 20.01 0.96 11.55
C LEU A 42 19.90 -0.53 11.80
N SER A 43 18.84 -1.18 11.30
CA SER A 43 18.70 -2.63 11.38
C SER A 43 17.62 -3.14 10.43
N PHE A 44 17.86 -4.32 9.85
CA PHE A 44 16.84 -5.08 9.10
C PHE A 44 15.82 -5.78 10.00
N ASP A 45 16.10 -5.87 11.30
CA ASP A 45 15.27 -6.52 12.32
C ASP A 45 14.51 -5.49 13.19
N MET A 46 14.42 -4.24 12.72
CA MET A 46 13.77 -3.14 13.42
C MET A 46 12.46 -2.78 12.72
N ALA A 47 11.41 -2.59 13.50
CA ALA A 47 10.26 -1.83 13.02
C ALA A 47 10.55 -0.34 13.11
N TYR A 48 10.46 0.36 11.98
CA TYR A 48 10.67 1.80 11.91
C TYR A 48 9.57 2.55 12.64
N GLY A 49 9.96 3.55 13.44
CA GLY A 49 9.06 4.36 14.26
C GLY A 49 8.02 5.13 13.44
N GLY A 50 8.47 5.80 12.37
CA GLY A 50 7.61 6.56 11.46
C GLY A 50 6.51 5.69 10.85
N ALA A 51 6.88 4.60 10.19
CA ALA A 51 5.96 3.59 9.66
C ALA A 51 4.97 3.09 10.72
N GLY A 52 5.39 3.08 11.97
CA GLY A 52 4.63 2.66 13.12
C GLY A 52 4.75 1.17 13.41
N TYR A 53 4.64 0.84 14.70
CA TYR A 53 4.73 -0.55 15.16
C TYR A 53 3.81 -0.81 16.36
N ALA A 54 3.41 -2.07 16.52
CA ALA A 54 2.59 -2.54 17.62
C ALA A 54 3.38 -3.46 18.54
N LEU A 55 3.18 -3.26 19.84
CA LEU A 55 3.65 -4.13 20.90
C LEU A 55 2.43 -4.70 21.64
N SER A 56 2.43 -6.01 21.87
CA SER A 56 1.45 -6.64 22.77
C SER A 56 1.62 -6.15 24.20
N TRP A 57 0.53 -6.08 24.97
CA TRP A 57 0.58 -5.60 26.36
C TRP A 57 1.61 -6.32 27.25
N PRO A 58 1.68 -7.67 27.28
CA PRO A 58 2.67 -8.35 28.14
C PRO A 58 4.12 -8.02 27.76
N LEU A 59 4.39 -7.74 26.48
CA LEU A 59 5.72 -7.33 26.02
C LEU A 59 6.06 -5.91 26.50
N VAL A 60 5.09 -5.00 26.50
CA VAL A 60 5.29 -3.64 27.03
C VAL A 60 5.59 -3.69 28.53
N GLU A 61 4.90 -4.54 29.28
CA GLU A 61 5.17 -4.74 30.72
C GLU A 61 6.58 -5.31 30.96
N ALA A 62 6.99 -6.31 30.17
CA ALA A 62 8.34 -6.85 30.25
C ALA A 62 9.41 -5.80 29.89
N LEU A 63 9.16 -4.99 28.86
CA LEU A 63 10.08 -3.95 28.40
C LEU A 63 10.20 -2.81 29.40
N SER A 64 9.10 -2.31 29.97
CA SER A 64 9.12 -1.17 30.89
C SER A 64 9.97 -1.44 32.13
N SER A 65 10.00 -2.68 32.61
CA SER A 65 10.84 -3.08 33.75
C SER A 65 12.35 -3.12 33.46
N LYS A 66 12.76 -3.07 32.19
CA LYS A 66 14.16 -3.24 31.74
C LYS A 66 14.70 -2.07 30.93
N ILE A 67 13.83 -1.17 30.46
CA ILE A 67 14.17 -0.18 29.44
C ILE A 67 15.25 0.80 29.90
N GLU A 68 15.24 1.24 31.16
CA GLU A 68 16.26 2.15 31.71
C GLU A 68 17.66 1.54 31.60
N GLY A 69 17.84 0.32 32.12
CA GLY A 69 19.12 -0.38 32.04
C GLY A 69 19.52 -0.76 30.61
N CYS A 70 18.56 -0.96 29.70
CA CYS A 70 18.85 -1.16 28.29
C CYS A 70 19.40 0.13 27.65
N ILE A 71 18.76 1.28 27.89
CA ILE A 71 19.23 2.59 27.39
C ILE A 71 20.65 2.87 27.87
N GLU A 72 20.96 2.58 29.14
CA GLU A 72 22.30 2.71 29.70
C GLU A 72 23.34 1.80 29.04
N ARG A 73 22.94 0.61 28.55
CA ARG A 73 23.83 -0.32 27.84
C ARG A 73 24.11 0.10 26.40
N TYR A 74 23.19 0.80 25.75
CA TYR A 74 23.30 1.21 24.35
C TYR A 74 23.38 2.75 24.17
N PRO A 75 24.27 3.47 24.88
CA PRO A 75 24.30 4.95 24.83
C PRO A 75 24.74 5.52 23.48
N HIS A 76 25.21 4.66 22.56
CA HIS A 76 25.65 5.03 21.21
C HIS A 76 24.53 4.90 20.16
N LEU A 77 23.35 4.39 20.53
CA LEU A 77 22.19 4.36 19.63
C LEU A 77 21.43 5.68 19.75
N PHE A 78 21.43 6.46 18.67
CA PHE A 78 20.83 7.80 18.63
C PHE A 78 19.43 7.85 18.02
N VAL A 79 18.91 6.70 17.58
CA VAL A 79 17.58 6.58 16.97
C VAL A 79 16.70 5.72 17.88
N SER A 80 15.52 6.22 18.22
CA SER A 80 14.66 5.69 19.27
C SER A 80 14.07 4.32 18.95
N ASP A 81 13.74 4.06 17.68
CA ASP A 81 13.27 2.78 17.18
C ASP A 81 14.40 1.73 17.17
N HIS A 82 15.63 2.11 16.84
CA HIS A 82 16.79 1.21 16.93
C HIS A 82 17.11 0.86 18.38
N MET A 83 16.99 1.83 19.29
CA MET A 83 17.05 1.58 20.74
C MET A 83 15.94 0.60 21.17
N ALA A 84 14.69 0.85 20.79
CA ALA A 84 13.56 -0.01 21.13
C ALA A 84 13.76 -1.44 20.62
N GLN A 85 14.21 -1.60 19.37
CA GLN A 85 14.55 -2.90 18.79
C GLN A 85 15.64 -3.61 19.60
N SER A 86 16.70 -2.91 19.98
CA SER A 86 17.80 -3.49 20.78
C SER A 86 17.30 -3.99 22.13
N CYS A 87 16.46 -3.21 22.81
CA CYS A 87 15.86 -3.63 24.09
C CYS A 87 14.89 -4.81 23.94
N LEU A 88 14.11 -4.85 22.87
CA LEU A 88 13.22 -5.97 22.56
C LEU A 88 14.01 -7.26 22.23
N ALA A 89 15.17 -7.11 21.56
CA ALA A 89 16.08 -8.22 21.29
C ALA A 89 16.69 -8.81 22.56
N GLU A 90 17.00 -8.00 23.58
CA GLU A 90 17.45 -8.52 24.90
C GLU A 90 16.36 -9.32 25.63
N ILE A 91 15.08 -9.05 25.34
CA ILE A 91 13.94 -9.85 25.84
C ILE A 91 13.77 -11.13 25.01
N GLY A 92 14.43 -11.23 23.86
CA GLY A 92 14.37 -12.37 22.94
C GLY A 92 13.19 -12.31 21.97
N VAL A 93 12.67 -11.12 21.67
CA VAL A 93 11.52 -10.94 20.77
C VAL A 93 11.96 -10.28 19.47
N ALA A 94 11.83 -11.02 18.37
CA ALA A 94 12.07 -10.51 17.02
C ALA A 94 10.83 -9.81 16.45
N VAL A 95 11.05 -8.88 15.52
CA VAL A 95 9.98 -8.19 14.80
C VAL A 95 9.26 -9.13 13.83
N ALA A 96 7.94 -9.01 13.78
CA ALA A 96 7.06 -9.64 12.81
C ALA A 96 6.69 -8.64 11.71
N HIS A 97 7.48 -8.60 10.64
CA HIS A 97 7.29 -7.64 9.55
C HIS A 97 5.95 -7.82 8.81
N GLN A 98 5.19 -6.73 8.69
CA GLN A 98 3.96 -6.65 7.91
C GLN A 98 4.20 -5.89 6.61
N LYS A 99 3.72 -6.45 5.49
CA LYS A 99 3.92 -5.88 4.15
C LYS A 99 3.18 -4.59 3.87
N GLY A 100 2.23 -4.20 4.73
CA GLY A 100 1.43 -2.98 4.58
C GLY A 100 1.83 -1.87 5.54
N ILE A 101 2.91 -2.04 6.30
CA ILE A 101 3.47 -1.01 7.18
C ILE A 101 4.65 -0.39 6.44
N HIS A 102 4.55 0.89 6.08
CA HIS A 102 5.50 1.54 5.20
C HIS A 102 6.09 2.80 5.83
N GLN A 103 7.43 2.85 5.85
CA GLN A 103 8.18 4.05 6.24
C GLN A 103 8.14 5.10 5.13
N ILE A 104 8.12 4.68 3.87
CA ILE A 104 8.23 5.55 2.69
C ILE A 104 9.45 6.47 2.83
N ASP A 105 10.60 5.86 3.10
CA ASP A 105 11.90 6.49 2.82
C ASP A 105 12.07 6.54 1.29
N LEU A 106 11.30 7.42 0.64
CA LEU A 106 11.24 7.70 -0.79
C LEU A 106 10.95 9.19 -0.97
N HIS A 107 11.45 9.81 -2.03
CA HIS A 107 11.15 11.21 -2.37
C HIS A 107 10.29 11.32 -3.63
N GLY A 108 9.61 12.46 -3.78
CA GLY A 108 8.88 12.80 -5.01
C GLY A 108 7.54 12.06 -5.15
N ASP A 109 7.20 11.71 -6.40
CA ASP A 109 5.95 11.02 -6.75
C ASP A 109 6.00 9.51 -6.43
N ILE A 110 5.35 9.09 -5.35
CA ILE A 110 5.26 7.67 -4.98
C ILE A 110 4.13 6.90 -5.70
N SER A 111 3.52 7.47 -6.73
CA SER A 111 2.37 6.85 -7.41
C SER A 111 2.67 5.47 -7.99
N GLY A 112 3.86 5.25 -8.53
CA GLY A 112 4.27 3.93 -9.01
C GLY A 112 4.34 2.88 -7.90
N PHE A 113 4.76 3.26 -6.69
CA PHE A 113 4.80 2.41 -5.51
C PHE A 113 3.37 2.03 -5.07
N LEU A 114 2.51 3.02 -4.81
CA LEU A 114 1.13 2.77 -4.38
C LEU A 114 0.30 2.01 -5.42
N SER A 115 0.54 2.26 -6.72
CA SER A 115 -0.17 1.58 -7.81
C SER A 115 0.16 0.09 -7.94
N THR A 116 1.22 -0.36 -7.29
CA THR A 116 1.69 -1.76 -7.34
C THR A 116 1.75 -2.41 -5.96
N HIS A 117 1.05 -1.85 -4.97
CA HIS A 117 1.01 -2.42 -3.63
C HIS A 117 0.59 -3.90 -3.67
N PRO A 118 1.30 -4.79 -2.94
CA PRO A 118 1.04 -6.22 -2.98
C PRO A 118 -0.36 -6.56 -2.48
N GLN A 119 -0.75 -7.82 -2.66
CA GLN A 119 -1.98 -8.41 -2.10
C GLN A 119 -1.87 -8.59 -0.58
N ALA A 120 -1.81 -7.47 0.13
CA ALA A 120 -1.79 -7.36 1.59
C ALA A 120 -2.60 -6.12 2.00
N PRO A 121 -3.25 -6.10 3.18
CA PRO A 121 -3.90 -4.90 3.68
C PRO A 121 -2.87 -3.78 3.85
N LEU A 122 -3.15 -2.59 3.31
CA LEU A 122 -2.38 -1.39 3.60
C LEU A 122 -2.69 -0.95 5.04
N LEU A 123 -1.68 -0.79 5.88
CA LEU A 123 -1.82 -0.53 7.31
C LEU A 123 -1.38 0.89 7.66
N THR A 124 -0.21 1.28 7.19
CA THR A 124 0.31 2.62 7.40
C THR A 124 1.08 3.14 6.20
N LEU A 125 1.08 4.45 6.09
CA LEU A 125 1.88 5.21 5.15
C LEU A 125 2.45 6.42 5.91
N HIS A 126 3.72 6.33 6.30
CA HIS A 126 4.58 7.49 6.54
C HIS A 126 5.08 7.96 5.15
N HIS A 127 5.81 9.04 4.89
CA HIS A 127 6.04 10.28 5.61
C HIS A 127 5.32 11.38 4.77
N PHE A 128 4.01 11.59 4.96
CA PHE A 128 3.15 12.25 3.96
C PHE A 128 3.56 13.69 3.60
N ASP A 129 4.22 14.39 4.50
CA ASP A 129 4.76 15.75 4.36
C ASP A 129 6.05 15.84 3.54
N THR A 130 6.76 14.73 3.30
CA THR A 130 7.99 14.70 2.49
C THR A 130 7.76 14.28 1.04
N ILE A 131 6.73 13.48 0.77
CA ILE A 131 6.37 13.02 -0.58
C ILE A 131 5.49 14.04 -1.32
N GLU A 132 5.43 13.97 -2.65
CA GLU A 132 4.45 14.74 -3.42
C GLU A 132 3.01 14.28 -3.11
N PRO A 133 1.97 15.13 -3.32
CA PRO A 133 0.60 14.72 -3.18
C PRO A 133 0.28 13.47 -4.02
N ILE A 134 -0.32 12.45 -3.39
CA ILE A 134 -0.57 11.15 -4.04
C ILE A 134 -1.65 11.19 -5.13
N PHE A 135 -2.39 12.31 -5.24
CA PHE A 135 -3.34 12.58 -6.31
C PHE A 135 -2.98 13.88 -7.04
N PRO A 136 -3.07 13.91 -8.37
CA PRO A 136 -2.80 15.12 -9.13
C PRO A 136 -3.84 16.21 -8.84
N SER A 137 -3.38 17.46 -8.83
CA SER A 137 -4.23 18.65 -8.60
C SER A 137 -4.91 18.70 -7.23
N MET A 138 -4.35 18.00 -6.24
CA MET A 138 -4.74 18.06 -4.83
C MET A 138 -3.52 18.41 -3.99
N ASP A 139 -3.72 19.08 -2.86
CA ASP A 139 -2.69 19.14 -1.82
C ASP A 139 -2.67 17.84 -0.98
N ARG A 140 -1.72 17.72 -0.05
CA ARG A 140 -1.55 16.51 0.77
C ARG A 140 -2.78 16.20 1.64
N PRO A 141 -3.33 17.15 2.43
CA PRO A 141 -4.58 16.94 3.17
C PRO A 141 -5.75 16.51 2.28
N GLU A 142 -5.97 17.17 1.15
CA GLU A 142 -7.02 16.84 0.20
C GLU A 142 -6.83 15.42 -0.37
N ALA A 143 -5.59 15.07 -0.72
CA ALA A 143 -5.25 13.75 -1.25
C ALA A 143 -5.52 12.63 -0.23
N ILE A 144 -5.20 12.84 1.04
CA ILE A 144 -5.50 11.90 2.13
C ILE A 144 -7.03 11.75 2.27
N GLN A 145 -7.76 12.86 2.38
CA GLN A 145 -9.23 12.83 2.48
C GLN A 145 -9.85 12.12 1.28
N HIS A 146 -9.30 12.32 0.08
CA HIS A 146 -9.77 11.67 -1.13
C HIS A 146 -9.51 10.16 -1.14
N LEU A 147 -8.31 9.71 -0.72
CA LEU A 147 -8.01 8.28 -0.53
C LEU A 147 -8.97 7.63 0.47
N MET A 148 -9.26 8.33 1.57
CA MET A 148 -10.11 7.82 2.65
C MET A 148 -11.55 7.57 2.20
N LYS A 149 -12.07 8.27 1.18
CA LYS A 149 -13.38 7.96 0.59
C LYS A 149 -13.49 6.52 0.10
N ALA A 150 -12.42 5.96 -0.49
CA ALA A 150 -12.39 4.56 -0.89
C ALA A 150 -12.17 3.64 0.32
N ALA A 151 -11.28 4.03 1.23
CA ALA A 151 -10.99 3.30 2.47
C ALA A 151 -12.24 3.07 3.34
N GLU A 152 -13.14 4.05 3.43
CA GLU A 152 -14.42 3.96 4.15
C GLU A 152 -15.37 2.91 3.58
N VAL A 153 -15.22 2.55 2.30
CA VAL A 153 -16.05 1.54 1.64
C VAL A 153 -15.48 0.15 1.84
N ASP A 154 -14.18 0.00 1.59
CA ASP A 154 -13.49 -1.28 1.76
C ASP A 154 -11.98 -1.09 1.94
N GLN A 155 -11.58 -0.84 3.19
CA GLN A 155 -10.19 -0.63 3.54
C GLN A 155 -9.31 -1.86 3.22
N SER A 156 -9.88 -3.08 3.27
CA SER A 156 -9.15 -4.36 3.17
C SER A 156 -8.46 -4.60 1.83
N ARG A 157 -8.85 -3.85 0.79
CA ARG A 157 -8.30 -3.94 -0.57
C ARG A 157 -7.72 -2.62 -1.09
N LEU A 158 -7.66 -1.60 -0.25
CA LEU A 158 -7.11 -0.30 -0.62
C LEU A 158 -5.68 -0.46 -1.17
N ALA A 159 -5.42 0.20 -2.29
CA ALA A 159 -4.16 0.18 -3.05
C ALA A 159 -3.74 -1.19 -3.65
N GLN A 160 -4.41 -2.29 -3.32
CA GLN A 160 -4.00 -3.62 -3.79
C GLN A 160 -4.12 -3.75 -5.32
N GLN A 161 -3.05 -4.23 -5.95
CA GLN A 161 -2.95 -4.32 -7.39
C GLN A 161 -3.61 -5.58 -7.97
N THR A 162 -4.59 -5.39 -8.85
CA THR A 162 -5.19 -6.43 -9.70
C THR A 162 -4.78 -6.21 -11.16
N ILE A 163 -4.38 -7.28 -11.86
CA ILE A 163 -3.96 -7.22 -13.26
C ILE A 163 -4.87 -8.10 -14.11
N CYS A 164 -5.38 -7.51 -15.19
CA CYS A 164 -6.27 -8.13 -16.16
C CYS A 164 -5.73 -7.90 -17.58
N TYR A 165 -6.17 -8.72 -18.53
CA TYR A 165 -5.75 -8.63 -19.93
C TYR A 165 -6.95 -8.55 -20.85
N HIS A 166 -7.01 -7.50 -21.67
CA HIS A 166 -8.02 -7.35 -22.72
C HIS A 166 -7.41 -7.77 -24.05
N ARG A 167 -7.57 -9.05 -24.42
CA ARG A 167 -6.87 -9.66 -25.56
C ARG A 167 -7.29 -9.07 -26.91
N GLU A 168 -8.55 -8.66 -27.05
CA GLU A 168 -9.06 -8.09 -28.31
C GLU A 168 -8.36 -6.78 -28.67
N SER A 169 -8.06 -5.94 -27.68
CA SER A 169 -7.32 -4.69 -27.86
C SER A 169 -5.82 -4.82 -27.62
N ASN A 170 -5.33 -6.02 -27.30
CA ASN A 170 -3.94 -6.26 -26.89
C ASN A 170 -3.51 -5.43 -25.65
N TRP A 171 -4.41 -5.23 -24.68
CA TRP A 171 -4.11 -4.40 -23.50
C TRP A 171 -3.81 -5.20 -22.24
N SER A 172 -2.90 -4.67 -21.43
CA SER A 172 -2.80 -5.01 -20.01
C SER A 172 -3.44 -3.91 -19.18
N VAL A 173 -4.30 -4.28 -18.25
CA VAL A 173 -4.95 -3.34 -17.33
C VAL A 173 -4.49 -3.67 -15.93
N SER A 174 -3.93 -2.69 -15.21
CA SER A 174 -3.53 -2.80 -13.82
C SER A 174 -4.34 -1.83 -12.98
N VAL A 175 -5.06 -2.33 -11.98
CA VAL A 175 -5.91 -1.53 -11.10
C VAL A 175 -5.39 -1.64 -9.67
N SER A 176 -5.04 -0.50 -9.08
CA SER A 176 -4.83 -0.34 -7.65
C SER A 176 -6.13 0.18 -7.04
N TRP A 177 -6.85 -0.69 -6.32
CA TRP A 177 -8.23 -0.37 -5.95
C TRP A 177 -8.30 0.84 -5.01
N GLY A 178 -9.18 1.80 -5.33
CA GLY A 178 -9.30 3.06 -4.59
C GLY A 178 -8.18 4.08 -4.80
N TYR A 179 -7.18 3.79 -5.67
CA TYR A 179 -6.06 4.68 -5.93
C TYR A 179 -5.85 5.01 -7.42
N SER A 180 -5.48 4.03 -8.25
CA SER A 180 -5.12 4.26 -9.66
C SER A 180 -5.51 3.11 -10.57
N ALA A 181 -5.56 3.37 -11.87
CA ALA A 181 -5.68 2.36 -12.91
C ALA A 181 -4.78 2.71 -14.08
N TYR A 182 -4.10 1.71 -14.64
CA TYR A 182 -3.17 1.82 -15.76
C TYR A 182 -3.66 0.96 -16.92
N ILE A 183 -3.59 1.49 -18.14
CA ILE A 183 -3.75 0.72 -19.38
C ILE A 183 -2.41 0.73 -20.12
N TYR A 184 -1.89 -0.45 -20.43
CA TYR A 184 -0.75 -0.65 -21.31
C TYR A 184 -1.27 -1.14 -22.65
N GLU A 185 -0.81 -0.51 -23.73
CA GLU A 185 -1.15 -0.86 -25.11
C GLU A 185 -0.34 -2.07 -25.64
N ASN A 186 -0.03 -3.00 -24.74
CA ASN A 186 0.69 -4.24 -24.98
C ASN A 186 0.34 -5.28 -23.90
N ILE A 187 0.52 -6.57 -24.20
CA ILE A 187 0.38 -7.65 -23.21
C ILE A 187 1.70 -7.82 -22.47
N ILE A 188 1.76 -7.21 -21.28
CA ILE A 188 2.93 -7.22 -20.39
C ILE A 188 2.74 -8.31 -19.32
N PRO A 189 3.73 -9.20 -19.14
CA PRO A 189 3.66 -10.23 -18.11
C PRO A 189 3.42 -9.66 -16.70
N ARG A 190 2.62 -10.36 -15.90
CA ARG A 190 2.34 -9.99 -14.50
C ARG A 190 3.63 -9.81 -13.69
N SER A 191 4.64 -10.66 -13.92
CA SER A 191 5.95 -10.58 -13.26
C SER A 191 6.70 -9.28 -13.52
N THR A 192 6.36 -8.56 -14.58
CA THR A 192 6.87 -7.21 -14.88
C THR A 192 5.98 -6.14 -14.27
N LEU A 193 4.65 -6.28 -14.40
CA LEU A 193 3.68 -5.27 -13.92
C LEU A 193 3.60 -5.16 -12.39
N ILE A 194 3.97 -6.20 -11.65
CA ILE A 194 4.10 -6.15 -10.18
C ILE A 194 5.34 -5.38 -9.72
N LYS A 195 6.23 -4.97 -10.63
CA LYS A 195 7.35 -4.09 -10.31
C LYS A 195 6.87 -2.64 -10.47
N PRO A 196 6.98 -1.80 -9.43
CA PRO A 196 6.61 -0.39 -9.50
C PRO A 196 7.36 0.32 -10.62
N LEU A 197 6.66 1.23 -11.30
CA LEU A 197 7.33 2.27 -12.09
C LEU A 197 8.08 3.17 -11.12
N GLU A 198 9.34 3.45 -11.40
CA GLU A 198 10.18 4.31 -10.58
C GLU A 198 9.84 5.78 -10.83
N THR A 199 8.66 6.20 -10.37
CA THR A 199 8.19 7.61 -10.35
C THR A 199 8.80 8.39 -9.18
N PHE A 200 9.29 7.67 -8.18
CA PHE A 200 9.90 8.18 -6.94
C PHE A 200 11.42 8.18 -7.03
N GLN A 201 12.06 8.84 -6.08
CA GLN A 201 13.52 8.89 -5.94
C GLN A 201 13.99 8.20 -4.65
N PRO A 202 15.22 7.66 -4.61
CA PRO A 202 15.80 7.08 -3.40
C PRO A 202 15.90 8.09 -2.25
N TRP A 203 15.61 7.67 -1.01
CA TRP A 203 15.81 8.49 0.19
C TRP A 203 17.25 9.00 0.33
N ILE A 204 18.20 8.10 0.10
CA ILE A 204 19.64 8.37 0.16
C ILE A 204 20.23 8.17 -1.23
N ILE A 205 20.88 9.21 -1.74
CA ILE A 205 21.49 9.24 -3.07
C ILE A 205 22.97 8.81 -2.97
N ASN A 206 23.55 8.28 -4.05
CA ASN A 206 24.97 7.94 -4.17
C ASN A 206 25.47 6.87 -3.19
N THR A 207 24.67 5.83 -2.96
CA THR A 207 25.06 4.69 -2.11
C THR A 207 25.66 3.56 -2.95
N SER A 208 26.53 2.73 -2.36
CA SER A 208 27.02 1.48 -2.98
C SER A 208 26.01 0.33 -2.89
N TYR A 209 24.91 0.50 -2.18
CA TYR A 209 23.82 -0.47 -2.05
C TYR A 209 22.77 -0.23 -3.14
N PRO A 210 21.96 -1.26 -3.48
CA PRO A 210 20.70 -1.03 -4.19
C PRO A 210 19.88 0.03 -3.43
N ALA A 211 19.16 0.89 -4.15
CA ALA A 211 18.40 1.97 -3.51
C ALA A 211 17.21 1.43 -2.70
N PHE A 212 16.53 0.41 -3.22
CA PHE A 212 15.23 -0.04 -2.73
C PHE A 212 15.25 -1.50 -2.27
N MET A 213 14.41 -1.81 -1.28
CA MET A 213 14.15 -3.18 -0.78
C MET A 213 13.31 -4.04 -1.76
N PHE A 214 13.04 -3.54 -2.96
CA PHE A 214 12.26 -4.19 -4.00
C PHE A 214 12.80 -3.80 -5.39
N ASN A 215 12.46 -4.62 -6.39
CA ASN A 215 12.82 -4.34 -7.77
C ASN A 215 11.84 -3.34 -8.39
N THR A 216 12.37 -2.30 -9.02
CA THR A 216 11.62 -1.32 -9.80
C THR A 216 11.74 -1.61 -11.29
N ARG A 217 10.99 -0.85 -12.09
CA ARG A 217 11.25 -0.69 -13.53
C ARG A 217 11.26 0.79 -13.86
N ARG A 218 12.21 1.20 -14.69
CA ARG A 218 12.34 2.60 -15.10
C ARG A 218 11.18 2.99 -16.00
N PRO A 219 10.66 4.23 -15.89
CA PRO A 219 9.84 4.81 -16.94
C PRO A 219 10.58 4.73 -18.28
N ASN A 220 9.85 4.42 -19.36
CA ASN A 220 10.37 4.30 -20.72
C ASN A 220 9.54 5.20 -21.65
N ASP A 221 10.18 5.85 -22.61
CA ASP A 221 9.50 6.67 -23.62
C ASP A 221 8.79 5.83 -24.70
N ASP A 222 8.95 4.50 -24.67
CA ASP A 222 8.17 3.58 -25.49
C ASP A 222 6.68 3.62 -25.11
N ALA A 223 5.87 4.12 -26.04
CA ALA A 223 4.42 4.21 -25.91
C ALA A 223 3.73 2.86 -25.64
N CYS A 224 4.33 1.74 -26.05
CA CYS A 224 3.79 0.40 -25.83
C CYS A 224 4.12 -0.17 -24.44
N GLU A 225 5.14 0.38 -23.77
CA GLU A 225 5.54 -0.03 -22.42
C GLU A 225 5.12 0.96 -21.34
N SER A 226 4.86 2.21 -21.72
CA SER A 226 4.35 3.26 -20.84
C SER A 226 2.83 3.16 -20.67
N PRO A 227 2.31 3.30 -19.43
CA PRO A 227 0.88 3.25 -19.21
C PRO A 227 0.19 4.57 -19.55
N HIS A 228 -1.06 4.45 -19.98
CA HIS A 228 -2.05 5.48 -19.78
C HIS A 228 -2.50 5.43 -18.32
N VAL A 229 -2.29 6.52 -17.59
CA VAL A 229 -2.53 6.62 -16.15
C VAL A 229 -3.86 7.29 -15.83
N PHE A 230 -4.63 6.66 -14.94
CA PHE A 230 -5.90 7.13 -14.43
C PHE A 230 -5.87 7.11 -12.90
N PHE A 231 -6.49 8.09 -12.26
CA PHE A 231 -6.56 8.19 -10.81
C PHE A 231 -8.00 8.07 -10.32
N PHE A 232 -8.17 7.52 -9.12
CA PHE A 232 -9.47 7.41 -8.45
C PHE A 232 -10.18 8.77 -8.43
N GLN A 233 -11.42 8.79 -8.90
CA GLN A 233 -12.24 10.00 -8.98
C GLN A 233 -13.45 9.91 -8.05
N SER A 234 -14.18 8.80 -8.09
CA SER A 234 -15.42 8.65 -7.34
C SER A 234 -15.83 7.18 -7.20
N LEU A 235 -16.79 6.95 -6.33
CA LEU A 235 -17.34 5.63 -6.04
C LEU A 235 -18.86 5.73 -5.92
N ASP A 236 -19.57 4.82 -6.58
CA ASP A 236 -21.02 4.66 -6.50
C ASP A 236 -21.37 3.33 -5.82
N LYS A 237 -22.07 3.42 -4.67
CA LYS A 237 -22.49 2.29 -3.83
C LYS A 237 -23.87 1.74 -4.20
N ASP A 238 -24.63 2.49 -5.01
CA ASP A 238 -26.04 2.20 -5.31
C ASP A 238 -26.25 1.88 -6.79
N TRP A 239 -25.19 1.44 -7.49
CA TRP A 239 -25.27 0.97 -8.87
C TRP A 239 -26.16 -0.28 -8.97
N LYS A 240 -27.47 -0.06 -9.08
CA LYS A 240 -28.46 -1.07 -9.39
C LYS A 240 -28.32 -1.42 -10.86
N LYS A 241 -28.16 -2.69 -11.18
CA LYS A 241 -28.39 -3.20 -12.55
C LYS A 241 -29.75 -2.67 -13.02
N ASN A 242 -29.76 -1.88 -14.10
CA ASN A 242 -30.95 -1.61 -14.91
C ASN A 242 -31.37 -2.86 -15.70
N ASP A 243 -31.42 -4.01 -15.04
CA ASP A 243 -31.93 -5.26 -15.60
C ASP A 243 -32.77 -5.94 -14.54
N ASN A 244 -34.01 -6.27 -14.93
CA ASN A 244 -35.03 -6.95 -14.14
C ASN A 244 -34.58 -8.34 -13.67
N ALA A 245 -33.67 -8.41 -12.69
CA ALA A 245 -33.22 -9.63 -12.07
C ALA A 245 -33.50 -9.60 -10.57
N SER A 246 -34.40 -10.48 -10.19
CA SER A 246 -34.91 -10.77 -8.86
C SER A 246 -33.81 -11.11 -7.85
N ALA A 247 -34.09 -10.80 -6.59
CA ALA A 247 -33.41 -11.24 -5.36
C ALA A 247 -31.98 -10.68 -5.14
N ALA A 248 -31.93 -9.46 -4.58
CA ALA A 248 -30.76 -9.03 -3.81
C ALA A 248 -30.61 -9.94 -2.58
N VAL A 249 -29.57 -10.76 -2.59
CA VAL A 249 -29.10 -11.43 -1.37
C VAL A 249 -28.59 -10.35 -0.43
N VAL A 250 -29.17 -10.28 0.76
CA VAL A 250 -28.77 -9.35 1.83
C VAL A 250 -27.28 -9.61 2.16
N GLY A 251 -26.40 -8.72 1.74
CA GLY A 251 -24.96 -8.77 2.04
C GLY A 251 -24.00 -8.41 0.88
N ASP A 252 -24.45 -8.45 -0.38
CA ASP A 252 -23.61 -8.20 -1.56
C ASP A 252 -23.91 -6.81 -2.17
N GLN A 253 -23.27 -5.76 -1.65
CA GLN A 253 -23.36 -4.43 -2.27
C GLN A 253 -22.35 -4.34 -3.43
N GLN A 254 -22.88 -4.13 -4.64
CA GLN A 254 -22.03 -3.80 -5.79
C GLN A 254 -21.55 -2.36 -5.67
N VAL A 255 -20.27 -2.16 -5.95
CA VAL A 255 -19.61 -0.87 -5.93
C VAL A 255 -18.94 -0.65 -7.27
N VAL A 256 -19.24 0.51 -7.88
CA VAL A 256 -18.57 0.98 -9.09
C VAL A 256 -17.56 2.04 -8.70
N THR A 257 -16.30 1.77 -8.97
CA THR A 257 -15.20 2.70 -8.75
C THR A 257 -14.80 3.32 -10.09
N THR A 258 -14.77 4.65 -10.15
CA THR A 258 -14.45 5.42 -11.35
C THR A 258 -13.04 5.99 -11.24
N TYR A 259 -12.25 5.78 -12.29
CA TYR A 259 -10.89 6.30 -12.44
C TYR A 259 -10.85 7.21 -13.66
N ALA A 260 -10.38 8.45 -13.50
CA ALA A 260 -10.34 9.42 -14.57
C ALA A 260 -8.91 9.73 -15.00
N ARG A 261 -8.75 9.95 -16.30
CA ARG A 261 -7.54 10.53 -16.87
C ARG A 261 -7.48 11.98 -16.41
N LYS A 262 -6.37 12.36 -15.79
CA LYS A 262 -6.17 13.73 -15.35
C LYS A 262 -5.42 14.54 -16.40
N TRP A 263 -4.44 13.90 -17.04
CA TRP A 263 -3.55 14.55 -18.00
C TRP A 263 -3.60 13.79 -19.33
N PRO A 264 -3.57 14.48 -20.49
CA PRO A 264 -3.52 13.82 -21.79
C PRO A 264 -2.24 12.98 -21.91
N ALA A 265 -2.32 11.87 -22.64
CA ALA A 265 -1.12 11.10 -22.96
C ALA A 265 -0.25 11.93 -23.92
N ASN A 266 0.90 12.39 -23.43
CA ASN A 266 1.88 13.15 -24.24
C ASN A 266 2.83 12.23 -25.03
N LEU A 267 2.51 10.94 -25.16
CA LEU A 267 3.28 9.95 -25.90
C LEU A 267 2.69 9.76 -27.30
N ARG A 268 3.54 9.34 -28.24
CA ARG A 268 3.07 8.88 -29.56
C ARG A 268 2.16 7.66 -29.37
N PRO A 269 1.24 7.37 -30.31
CA PRO A 269 0.45 6.13 -30.26
C PRO A 269 1.36 4.89 -30.26
N CYS A 270 1.01 3.86 -29.50
CA CYS A 270 1.71 2.58 -29.58
C CYS A 270 1.38 1.89 -30.92
N GLU A 271 2.42 1.55 -31.69
CA GLU A 271 2.23 0.88 -32.99
C GLU A 271 1.61 -0.53 -32.83
N LEU A 272 1.86 -1.21 -31.70
CA LEU A 272 1.29 -2.54 -31.40
C LEU A 272 -0.21 -2.50 -31.10
N ALA A 273 -0.76 -1.35 -30.75
CA ALA A 273 -2.19 -1.20 -30.50
C ALA A 273 -3.01 -1.18 -31.80
N GLY A 274 -2.38 -0.88 -32.95
CA GLY A 274 -3.11 -0.67 -34.21
C GLY A 274 -4.23 0.36 -34.06
N ASN A 275 -5.48 -0.04 -34.31
CA ASN A 275 -6.66 0.83 -34.16
C ASN A 275 -7.25 0.84 -32.74
N HIS A 276 -6.63 0.15 -31.78
CA HIS A 276 -7.11 0.03 -30.40
C HIS A 276 -6.31 0.90 -29.44
N SER A 277 -5.99 2.14 -29.82
CA SER A 277 -5.37 3.06 -28.86
C SER A 277 -6.38 3.45 -27.77
N SER A 278 -5.91 3.43 -26.53
CA SER A 278 -6.56 3.92 -25.32
C SER A 278 -6.34 5.42 -25.06
N SER A 279 -5.69 6.14 -25.98
CA SER A 279 -5.49 7.59 -25.91
C SER A 279 -6.79 8.39 -25.76
N LEU A 280 -7.89 7.89 -26.32
CA LEU A 280 -9.24 8.47 -26.23
C LEU A 280 -10.05 7.97 -25.03
N VAL A 281 -9.50 7.07 -24.21
CA VAL A 281 -10.16 6.62 -22.98
C VAL A 281 -9.94 7.70 -21.92
N ASP A 282 -11.03 8.31 -21.46
CA ASP A 282 -11.02 9.31 -20.40
C ASP A 282 -11.34 8.72 -19.02
N GLU A 283 -12.02 7.58 -18.99
CA GLU A 283 -12.53 6.97 -17.76
C GLU A 283 -12.47 5.44 -17.77
N ILE A 284 -12.15 4.85 -16.62
CA ILE A 284 -12.24 3.42 -16.36
C ILE A 284 -13.22 3.20 -15.21
N ARG A 285 -14.21 2.33 -15.41
CA ARG A 285 -15.14 1.89 -14.37
C ARG A 285 -14.83 0.47 -13.96
N VAL A 286 -14.60 0.27 -12.67
CA VAL A 286 -14.34 -1.04 -12.07
C VAL A 286 -15.55 -1.42 -11.22
N VAL A 287 -16.26 -2.47 -11.63
CA VAL A 287 -17.36 -3.05 -10.85
C VAL A 287 -16.79 -4.10 -9.92
N SER A 288 -17.06 -3.96 -8.63
CA SER A 288 -16.58 -4.86 -7.60
C SER A 288 -17.68 -5.15 -6.58
N ARG A 289 -17.51 -6.21 -5.79
CA ARG A 289 -18.40 -6.51 -4.66
C ARG A 289 -17.69 -6.12 -3.38
N THR A 290 -18.40 -5.49 -2.44
CA THR A 290 -17.86 -5.29 -1.09
C THR A 290 -17.83 -6.60 -0.34
N ARG A 291 -16.74 -6.83 0.40
CA ARG A 291 -16.80 -7.81 1.48
C ARG A 291 -17.65 -7.19 2.58
N ALA A 292 -18.73 -7.86 2.98
CA ALA A 292 -19.44 -7.48 4.18
C ALA A 292 -18.43 -7.41 5.34
N ARG A 293 -18.44 -6.30 6.10
CA ARG A 293 -17.73 -6.22 7.38
C ARG A 293 -18.16 -7.43 8.20
N LYS A 294 -17.27 -8.40 8.42
CA LYS A 294 -17.51 -9.39 9.48
C LYS A 294 -17.47 -8.59 10.77
N MET A 295 -18.64 -8.30 11.35
CA MET A 295 -18.70 -7.91 12.76
C MET A 295 -17.94 -9.00 13.51
N VAL A 296 -16.88 -8.60 14.23
CA VAL A 296 -16.11 -9.48 15.09
C VAL A 296 -17.05 -9.93 16.21
N SER A 297 -17.76 -11.03 15.98
CA SER A 297 -18.27 -11.88 17.03
C SER A 297 -17.05 -12.65 17.54
N LEU A 298 -16.73 -12.43 18.82
CA LEU A 298 -15.85 -13.31 19.58
C LEU A 298 -16.52 -14.68 19.65
N ASP A 299 -16.25 -15.54 18.67
CA ASP A 299 -16.51 -16.96 18.80
C ASP A 299 -15.34 -17.74 18.21
N PRO A 300 -14.75 -18.69 18.95
CA PRO A 300 -13.56 -19.39 18.52
C PRO A 300 -14.03 -20.56 17.67
N LEU A 301 -13.97 -20.47 16.34
CA LEU A 301 -13.85 -21.65 15.48
C LEU A 301 -13.43 -21.27 14.06
N LEU A 302 -12.19 -21.66 13.80
CA LEU A 302 -11.48 -21.79 12.53
C LEU A 302 -12.37 -22.30 11.37
N HIS A 303 -12.33 -21.63 10.21
CA HIS A 303 -12.34 -22.34 8.92
C HIS A 303 -11.63 -21.54 7.84
N MET A 304 -10.53 -22.14 7.35
CA MET A 304 -9.78 -21.80 6.15
C MET A 304 -10.62 -22.04 4.90
N PHE A 305 -10.60 -21.11 3.94
CA PHE A 305 -10.76 -21.44 2.52
C PHE A 305 -9.81 -20.58 1.69
N LEU A 306 -9.20 -21.25 0.70
CA LEU A 306 -8.21 -20.76 -0.27
C LEU A 306 -8.68 -19.53 -1.06
#